data_AF-W8X2T5-F1
#
_entry.id   AF-W8X2T5-F1
#
_cell.length_a   1.000
_cell.length_b   1.000
_cell.length_c   1.000
_cell.angle_alpha   90.00
_cell.angle_beta   90.00
_cell.angle_gamma   90.00
#
_symmetry.space_group_name_H-M   'P 1'
#
loop_
_entity.id
_entity.type
_entity.pdbx_description
1 polymer ?
#
loop_
_entity_poly.entity_id
_entity_poly.type
_entity_poly.pdbx_seq_one_letter_code
_entity_poly.pdbx_strand_id
1 'polypeptide(L)'
;MKDAELEQYPEGKYDGEFVIRYIFPNPIPMRGGIKFEIRCNLDGMTLFGVDKLSRDDIRSFSTQDIDPLDEELGAQPAATPAKPAKASRPAKPASVQASADPMVDTTPFGVDAPTPAAAAAPGSTEDGDAALFGLLWPLGESVKLDSTIDRRTLRAQIARLGKLGYTLDFKTQEWSRQAELQPA
;
A
#
# COMPACT_ATOMS: atom_id res chain seq x y z
N MET A 1 -3.10 30.10 -12.30
CA MET A 1 -2.45 31.42 -12.22
C MET A 1 -1.31 31.37 -13.22
N LYS A 2 -1.29 32.28 -14.19
CA LYS A 2 -0.30 32.33 -15.26
C LYS A 2 0.67 33.44 -14.87
N ASP A 3 1.86 33.08 -14.41
CA ASP A 3 2.82 34.05 -13.87
C ASP A 3 3.90 34.32 -14.92
N ALA A 4 3.96 35.56 -15.41
CA ALA A 4 4.86 35.92 -16.51
C ALA A 4 6.34 35.67 -16.18
N GLU A 5 6.70 35.72 -14.90
CA GLU A 5 8.06 35.44 -14.41
C GLU A 5 8.40 33.94 -14.39
N LEU A 6 7.41 33.05 -14.32
CA LEU A 6 7.62 31.61 -14.41
C LEU A 6 7.70 31.14 -15.86
N GLU A 7 6.99 31.81 -16.78
CA GLU A 7 6.94 31.44 -18.20
C GLU A 7 8.25 31.67 -18.95
N GLN A 8 9.20 32.42 -18.38
CA GLN A 8 10.53 32.61 -18.95
C GLN A 8 11.45 31.39 -18.75
N TYR A 9 11.11 30.49 -17.83
CA TYR A 9 11.89 29.29 -17.55
C TYR A 9 11.34 28.11 -18.37
N PRO A 10 12.21 27.26 -18.95
CA PRO A 10 11.76 26.07 -19.65
C PRO A 10 11.03 25.12 -18.68
N GLU A 11 10.14 24.27 -19.21
CA GLU A 11 9.47 23.27 -18.39
C GLU A 11 10.50 22.29 -17.81
N GLY A 12 10.45 22.10 -16.49
CA GLY A 12 11.39 21.25 -15.78
C GLY A 12 11.16 21.28 -14.28
N LYS A 13 12.02 20.55 -13.57
CA LYS A 13 12.09 20.55 -12.11
C LYS A 13 13.19 21.50 -11.68
N TYR A 14 12.85 22.37 -10.74
CA TYR A 14 13.73 23.41 -10.22
C TYR A 14 13.79 23.29 -8.70
N ASP A 15 14.99 23.43 -8.15
CA ASP A 15 15.14 23.81 -6.75
C ASP A 15 15.03 25.33 -6.66
N GLY A 16 14.44 25.88 -5.61
CA GLY A 16 14.24 27.32 -5.56
C GLY A 16 14.06 27.88 -4.16
N GLU A 17 14.44 29.14 -4.01
CA GLU A 17 14.16 29.96 -2.85
C GLU A 17 13.05 30.96 -3.18
N PHE A 18 12.03 31.05 -2.32
CA PHE A 18 10.86 31.88 -2.53
C PHE A 18 10.68 32.82 -1.34
N VAL A 19 10.71 34.13 -1.59
CA VAL A 19 10.47 35.14 -0.57
C VAL A 19 8.98 35.43 -0.53
N ILE A 20 8.30 34.97 0.52
CA ILE A 20 6.86 35.21 0.69
C ILE A 20 6.65 36.62 1.24
N ARG A 21 5.89 37.44 0.54
CA ARG A 21 5.49 38.78 1.01
C ARG A 21 4.38 38.69 2.05
N TYR A 22 3.31 37.97 1.74
CA TYR A 22 2.21 37.70 2.66
C TYR A 22 1.41 36.47 2.25
N ILE A 23 0.79 35.82 3.24
CA ILE A 23 -0.12 34.70 3.07
C ILE A 23 -1.53 35.20 3.39
N PHE A 24 -2.51 34.83 2.57
CA PHE A 24 -3.89 35.26 2.75
C PHE A 24 -4.88 34.14 2.38
N PRO A 25 -5.99 34.02 3.12
CA PRO A 25 -7.06 33.12 2.73
C PRO A 25 -7.86 33.73 1.56
N ASN A 26 -8.09 32.93 0.52
CA ASN A 26 -8.98 33.26 -0.58
C ASN A 26 -10.30 32.47 -0.43
N PRO A 27 -11.38 33.11 0.06
CA PRO A 27 -12.66 32.43 0.25
C PRO A 27 -13.34 32.17 -1.09
N ILE A 28 -13.69 30.92 -1.34
CA ILE A 28 -14.45 30.48 -2.50
C ILE A 28 -15.83 30.03 -1.99
N PRO A 29 -16.91 30.77 -2.30
CA PRO A 29 -18.25 30.37 -1.90
C PRO A 29 -18.66 29.10 -2.64
N MET A 30 -19.20 28.13 -1.90
CA MET A 30 -19.74 26.88 -2.42
C MET A 30 -21.16 26.66 -1.90
N ARG A 31 -21.96 25.83 -2.58
CA ARG A 31 -23.29 25.48 -2.07
C ARG A 31 -23.13 24.68 -0.77
N GLY A 32 -23.48 25.30 0.36
CA GLY A 32 -23.39 24.67 1.69
C GLY A 32 -22.13 24.98 2.50
N GLY A 33 -21.28 25.90 2.05
CA GLY A 33 -20.11 26.31 2.84
C GLY A 33 -19.17 27.27 2.11
N ILE A 34 -18.05 27.57 2.76
CA ILE A 34 -16.97 28.38 2.19
C ILE A 34 -15.72 27.51 2.18
N LYS A 35 -15.12 27.32 1.01
CA LYS A 35 -13.79 26.71 0.89
C LYS A 35 -12.76 27.83 0.96
N PHE A 36 -11.78 27.72 1.85
CA PHE A 36 -10.64 28.64 1.87
C PHE A 36 -9.48 28.03 1.10
N GLU A 37 -9.02 28.70 0.07
CA GLU A 37 -7.75 28.40 -0.58
C GLU A 37 -6.69 29.30 0.06
N ILE A 38 -5.68 28.73 0.71
CA ILE A 38 -4.57 29.51 1.26
C ILE A 38 -3.64 29.90 0.11
N ARG A 39 -3.53 31.20 -0.15
CA ARG A 39 -2.66 31.76 -1.19
C ARG A 39 -1.54 32.57 -0.58
N CYS A 40 -0.42 32.67 -1.28
CA CYS A 40 0.65 33.57 -0.92
C CYS A 40 0.99 34.49 -2.11
N ASN A 41 1.45 35.70 -1.80
CA ASN A 41 2.07 36.59 -2.78
C ASN A 41 3.59 36.54 -2.56
N LEU A 42 4.36 36.37 -3.64
CA LEU A 42 5.81 36.32 -3.59
C LEU A 42 6.40 37.72 -3.83
N ASP A 43 7.38 38.10 -3.02
CA ASP A 43 8.19 39.31 -3.19
C ASP A 43 9.35 39.08 -4.17
N GLY A 44 9.80 37.83 -4.28
CA GLY A 44 10.81 37.39 -5.22
C GLY A 44 10.99 35.88 -5.18
N MET A 45 11.65 35.34 -6.20
CA MET A 45 12.07 33.94 -6.26
C MET A 45 13.42 33.79 -6.93
N THR A 46 14.19 32.78 -6.52
CA THR A 46 15.44 32.37 -7.17
C THR A 46 15.34 30.88 -7.48
N LEU A 47 15.50 30.50 -8.75
CA LEU A 47 15.49 29.11 -9.19
C LEU A 47 16.91 28.61 -9.48
N PHE A 48 17.19 27.37 -9.12
CA PHE A 48 18.47 26.68 -9.22
C PHE A 48 18.30 25.35 -9.97
N GLY A 49 19.29 25.03 -10.82
CA GLY A 49 19.29 23.80 -11.60
C GLY A 49 18.15 23.71 -12.62
N VAL A 50 18.19 22.70 -13.48
CA VAL A 50 17.02 22.30 -14.27
C VAL A 50 17.11 20.80 -14.51
N ASP A 51 16.24 20.06 -13.82
CA ASP A 51 16.08 18.63 -14.00
C ASP A 51 14.88 18.31 -14.90
N LYS A 52 14.89 17.15 -15.53
CA LYS A 52 13.75 16.67 -16.31
C LYS A 52 12.64 16.23 -15.35
N LEU A 53 11.42 16.69 -15.57
CA LEU A 53 10.26 16.26 -14.80
C LEU A 53 9.96 14.78 -15.07
N SER A 54 10.13 13.92 -14.05
CA SER A 54 9.88 12.48 -14.20
C SER A 54 8.40 12.14 -14.03
N ARG A 55 7.98 10.97 -14.52
CA ARG A 55 6.59 10.50 -14.34
C ARG A 55 6.22 10.27 -12.88
N ASP A 56 7.20 9.92 -12.05
CA ASP A 56 7.00 9.75 -10.62
C ASP A 56 6.86 11.10 -9.90
N ASP A 57 7.61 12.13 -10.30
CA ASP A 57 7.40 13.51 -9.80
C ASP A 57 6.00 14.02 -10.19
N ILE A 58 5.54 13.76 -11.42
CA ILE A 58 4.19 14.17 -11.85
C ILE A 58 3.10 13.51 -11.00
N ARG A 59 3.31 12.26 -10.57
CA ARG A 59 2.36 11.54 -9.71
C ARG A 59 2.31 12.13 -8.30
N SER A 60 3.44 12.54 -7.74
CA SER A 60 3.47 13.11 -6.38
C SER A 60 2.79 14.49 -6.29
N PHE A 61 2.81 15.29 -7.36
CA PHE A 61 2.07 16.56 -7.41
C PHE A 61 0.56 16.40 -7.65
N SER A 62 0.12 15.21 -8.06
CA SER A 62 -1.30 14.96 -8.24
C SER A 62 -1.96 14.98 -6.86
N THR A 63 -3.00 15.82 -6.70
CA THR A 63 -3.89 15.85 -5.52
C THR A 63 -4.77 14.59 -5.50
N GLN A 64 -4.16 13.41 -5.63
CA GLN A 64 -4.84 12.18 -5.28
C GLN A 64 -5.04 12.24 -3.77
N ASP A 65 -6.30 12.12 -3.33
CA ASP A 65 -6.61 11.77 -1.95
C ASP A 65 -6.02 10.38 -1.72
N ILE A 66 -4.73 10.32 -1.36
CA ILE A 66 -4.07 9.09 -0.96
C ILE A 66 -4.78 8.65 0.31
N ASP A 67 -5.30 7.42 0.31
CA ASP A 67 -5.95 6.91 1.49
C ASP A 67 -4.92 6.83 2.63
N PRO A 68 -5.24 7.28 3.84
CA PRO A 68 -4.38 7.11 5.01
C PRO A 68 -3.85 5.67 5.20
N LEU A 69 -4.56 4.65 4.69
CA LEU A 69 -4.10 3.26 4.69
C LEU A 69 -3.11 2.90 3.58
N ASP A 70 -3.12 3.60 2.45
CA ASP A 70 -2.17 3.43 1.35
C ASP A 70 -0.81 4.06 1.68
N GLU A 71 -0.78 5.14 2.48
CA GLU A 71 0.46 5.70 3.04
C GLU A 71 1.22 4.70 3.93
N GLU A 72 0.50 3.87 4.70
CA GLU A 72 1.13 2.87 5.57
C GLU A 72 1.80 1.73 4.77
N LEU A 73 1.32 1.43 3.56
CA LEU A 73 2.02 0.50 2.64
C LEU A 73 3.27 1.14 2.00
N GLY A 74 3.28 2.46 1.80
CA GLY A 74 4.43 3.19 1.25
C GLY A 74 5.59 3.39 2.24
N ALA A 75 5.36 3.18 3.54
CA ALA A 75 6.33 3.37 4.60
C ALA A 75 7.12 2.09 4.98
N GLN A 76 7.16 1.07 4.12
CA GLN A 76 8.18 0.04 4.25
C GLN A 76 9.49 0.53 3.62
N PRO A 77 10.62 0.54 4.35
CA PRO A 77 11.92 0.74 3.73
C PRO A 77 12.08 -0.35 2.67
N ALA A 78 12.09 0.04 1.41
CA ALA A 78 12.46 -0.85 0.32
C ALA A 78 13.83 -1.44 0.69
N ALA A 79 13.83 -2.71 1.09
CA ALA A 79 15.03 -3.47 1.35
C ALA A 79 15.88 -3.40 0.08
N THR A 80 16.97 -2.66 0.15
CA THR A 80 17.97 -2.55 -0.90
C THR A 80 18.42 -3.97 -1.27
N PRO A 81 18.26 -4.41 -2.53
CA PRO A 81 18.80 -5.70 -2.93
C PRO A 81 20.32 -5.61 -2.89
N ALA A 82 20.93 -6.25 -1.89
CA ALA A 82 22.37 -6.40 -1.82
C ALA A 82 22.86 -7.16 -3.05
N LYS A 83 23.60 -6.44 -3.89
CA LYS A 83 24.35 -6.92 -5.05
C LYS A 83 25.28 -8.07 -4.62
N PRO A 84 25.19 -9.28 -5.22
CA PRO A 84 26.11 -10.36 -4.87
C PRO A 84 27.48 -10.11 -5.53
N ALA A 85 28.52 -9.98 -4.70
CA ALA A 85 29.90 -9.93 -5.14
C ALA A 85 30.38 -11.33 -5.55
N LYS A 86 31.14 -11.37 -6.64
CA LYS A 86 31.63 -12.56 -7.33
C LYS A 86 32.57 -13.41 -6.47
N ALA A 87 32.44 -14.72 -6.66
CA ALA A 87 33.27 -15.78 -6.12
C ALA A 87 34.70 -15.80 -6.68
N SER A 88 35.65 -16.21 -5.82
CA SER A 88 36.97 -16.71 -6.20
C SER A 88 37.41 -17.86 -5.27
N ARG A 89 37.14 -19.09 -5.73
CA ARG A 89 37.94 -20.36 -5.72
C ARG A 89 38.50 -20.98 -4.39
N PRO A 90 38.58 -22.33 -4.27
CA PRO A 90 38.58 -23.06 -2.99
C PRO A 90 39.92 -23.73 -2.61
N ALA A 91 40.00 -24.21 -1.36
CA ALA A 91 40.88 -25.31 -0.94
C ALA A 91 40.20 -26.15 0.17
N LYS A 92 40.40 -27.46 0.11
CA LYS A 92 39.87 -28.56 0.95
C LYS A 92 41.06 -29.52 1.24
N PRO A 93 41.03 -30.58 2.09
CA PRO A 93 40.39 -30.91 3.40
C PRO A 93 41.42 -31.42 4.45
N ALA A 94 40.97 -31.74 5.69
CA ALA A 94 41.33 -32.89 6.57
C ALA A 94 41.03 -32.49 8.05
N SER A 95 40.61 -33.30 9.04
CA SER A 95 40.52 -34.75 9.29
C SER A 95 39.43 -34.97 10.40
N VAL A 96 38.56 -35.98 10.31
CA VAL A 96 38.59 -37.31 10.98
C VAL A 96 38.22 -37.35 12.50
N GLN A 97 37.00 -37.83 12.74
CA GLN A 97 36.51 -38.82 13.74
C GLN A 97 36.54 -38.60 15.27
N ALA A 98 35.31 -38.61 15.81
CA ALA A 98 34.73 -39.56 16.77
C ALA A 98 35.18 -39.59 18.23
N SER A 99 34.21 -39.46 19.14
CA SER A 99 33.93 -40.45 20.19
C SER A 99 32.53 -40.20 20.80
N ALA A 100 31.92 -41.29 21.27
CA ALA A 100 30.51 -41.45 21.64
C ALA A 100 30.19 -41.09 23.11
N ASP A 101 28.92 -40.68 23.32
CA ASP A 101 27.89 -40.95 24.37
C ASP A 101 28.31 -41.55 25.75
N PRO A 102 27.58 -41.40 26.90
CA PRO A 102 26.16 -41.00 27.08
C PRO A 102 25.85 -40.09 28.30
N MET A 103 24.55 -39.81 28.52
CA MET A 103 23.90 -39.53 29.82
C MET A 103 23.43 -38.09 30.06
N VAL A 104 22.26 -37.73 29.51
CA VAL A 104 21.04 -37.47 30.31
C VAL A 104 19.83 -37.36 29.37
N ASP A 105 19.02 -38.41 29.34
CA ASP A 105 17.62 -38.36 28.92
C ASP A 105 16.83 -37.68 30.04
N THR A 106 16.28 -36.51 29.79
CA THR A 106 15.24 -35.91 30.64
C THR A 106 14.32 -35.04 29.79
N THR A 107 13.64 -35.65 28.84
CA THR A 107 12.29 -35.20 28.45
C THR A 107 11.28 -36.08 29.18
N PRO A 108 10.24 -35.53 29.83
CA PRO A 108 9.02 -35.25 29.06
C PRO A 108 8.05 -34.22 29.69
N PHE A 109 7.95 -33.01 29.14
CA PHE A 109 6.73 -32.18 29.10
C PHE A 109 7.02 -31.13 28.00
N GLY A 110 6.51 -31.22 26.78
CA GLY A 110 5.08 -31.16 26.48
C GLY A 110 4.66 -29.70 26.30
N VAL A 111 5.08 -29.05 25.21
CA VAL A 111 4.34 -28.04 24.41
C VAL A 111 5.22 -27.72 23.19
N ASP A 112 4.81 -28.30 22.07
CA ASP A 112 5.26 -27.94 20.73
C ASP A 112 4.79 -26.50 20.46
N ALA A 113 5.72 -25.57 20.35
CA ALA A 113 5.44 -24.23 19.84
C ALA A 113 5.66 -24.29 18.33
N PRO A 114 4.63 -24.12 17.48
CA PRO A 114 4.86 -24.04 16.06
C PRO A 114 5.54 -22.69 15.76
N THR A 115 6.79 -22.84 15.34
CA THR A 115 7.58 -21.90 14.55
C THR A 115 6.69 -21.12 13.55
N PRO A 116 6.89 -19.80 13.35
CA PRO A 116 6.23 -19.07 12.27
C PRO A 116 6.78 -19.58 10.94
N ALA A 117 6.06 -20.55 10.35
CA ALA A 117 6.33 -21.03 9.01
C ALA A 117 6.01 -19.91 8.03
N ALA A 118 7.08 -19.41 7.40
CA ALA A 118 7.20 -19.18 5.98
C ALA A 118 5.94 -18.74 5.22
N ALA A 119 6.02 -17.51 4.73
CA ALA A 119 5.46 -17.03 3.47
C ALA A 119 4.79 -18.13 2.61
N ALA A 120 3.46 -18.21 2.71
CA ALA A 120 2.65 -18.97 1.77
C ALA A 120 2.40 -18.13 0.51
N ALA A 121 3.07 -18.53 -0.57
CA ALA A 121 2.61 -18.26 -1.94
C ALA A 121 1.20 -18.87 -2.16
N PRO A 122 0.44 -18.44 -3.17
CA PRO A 122 -1.03 -18.53 -3.18
C PRO A 122 -1.48 -19.96 -3.39
N GLY A 123 -1.80 -20.65 -2.31
CA GLY A 123 -2.65 -21.84 -2.35
C GLY A 123 -4.06 -21.41 -2.72
N SER A 124 -4.67 -22.16 -3.65
CA SER A 124 -6.07 -22.14 -4.10
C SER A 124 -6.87 -20.90 -3.71
N THR A 125 -7.34 -20.15 -4.70
CA THR A 125 -8.17 -18.95 -4.47
C THR A 125 -9.35 -19.20 -3.50
N GLU A 126 -9.85 -20.43 -3.43
CA GLU A 126 -10.89 -20.87 -2.49
C GLU A 126 -10.40 -20.98 -1.03
N ASP A 127 -9.20 -21.50 -0.76
CA ASP A 127 -8.61 -21.57 0.58
C ASP A 127 -8.27 -20.17 1.10
N GLY A 128 -7.78 -19.29 0.21
CA GLY A 128 -7.56 -17.88 0.52
C GLY A 128 -8.85 -17.13 0.86
N ASP A 129 -9.95 -17.47 0.19
CA ASP A 129 -11.27 -16.88 0.46
C ASP A 129 -11.86 -17.38 1.77
N ALA A 130 -11.73 -18.67 2.06
CA ALA A 130 -12.14 -19.23 3.34
C ALA A 130 -11.40 -18.56 4.51
N ALA A 131 -10.10 -18.29 4.36
CA ALA A 131 -9.32 -17.56 5.36
C ALA A 131 -9.75 -16.07 5.48
N LEU A 132 -10.10 -15.43 4.36
CA LEU A 132 -10.47 -14.01 4.31
C LEU A 132 -11.88 -13.73 4.86
N PHE A 133 -12.84 -14.62 4.60
CA PHE A 133 -14.23 -14.46 5.02
C PHE A 133 -14.55 -15.25 6.31
N GLY A 134 -13.71 -16.22 6.69
CA GLY A 134 -13.84 -16.97 7.93
C GLY A 134 -15.22 -17.62 8.08
N LEU A 135 -15.97 -17.19 9.10
CA LEU A 135 -17.33 -17.70 9.35
C LEU A 135 -18.37 -17.27 8.30
N LEU A 136 -18.07 -16.25 7.49
CA LEU A 136 -18.94 -15.87 6.36
C LEU A 136 -18.74 -16.79 5.14
N TRP A 137 -17.74 -17.68 5.17
CA TRP A 137 -17.53 -18.68 4.13
C TRP A 137 -18.34 -19.95 4.42
N PRO A 138 -19.01 -20.57 3.43
CA PRO A 138 -19.12 -20.14 2.03
C PRO A 138 -20.07 -18.96 1.84
N LEU A 139 -19.73 -18.07 0.91
CA LEU A 139 -20.56 -16.92 0.57
C LEU A 139 -21.85 -17.38 -0.12
N GLY A 140 -22.99 -16.95 0.42
CA GLY A 140 -24.33 -17.20 -0.16
C GLY A 140 -24.71 -16.23 -1.27
N GLU A 141 -25.98 -16.20 -1.69
CA GLU A 141 -26.49 -15.25 -2.69
C GLU A 141 -26.38 -13.79 -2.23
N SER A 142 -26.49 -13.58 -0.92
CA SER A 142 -26.26 -12.28 -0.29
C SER A 142 -25.37 -12.41 0.95
N VAL A 143 -24.52 -11.40 1.16
CA VAL A 143 -23.59 -11.35 2.29
C VAL A 143 -23.50 -9.95 2.86
N LYS A 144 -23.56 -9.84 4.18
CA LYS A 144 -23.36 -8.58 4.90
C LYS A 144 -21.97 -8.58 5.53
N LEU A 145 -21.13 -7.63 5.12
CA LEU A 145 -19.82 -7.46 5.74
C LEU A 145 -19.97 -6.77 7.09
N ASP A 146 -19.19 -7.23 8.07
CA ASP A 146 -19.12 -6.60 9.38
C ASP A 146 -18.21 -5.37 9.31
N SER A 147 -18.77 -4.18 9.47
CA SER A 147 -18.01 -2.92 9.44
C SER A 147 -17.16 -2.70 10.69
N THR A 148 -17.28 -3.54 11.72
CA THR A 148 -16.50 -3.44 12.97
C THR A 148 -15.14 -4.14 12.89
N ILE A 149 -14.91 -4.93 11.83
CA ILE A 149 -13.61 -5.57 11.59
C ILE A 149 -12.57 -4.55 11.16
N ASP A 150 -11.30 -4.96 11.21
CA ASP A 150 -10.19 -4.13 10.75
C ASP A 150 -10.43 -3.61 9.32
N ARG A 151 -10.15 -2.31 9.13
CA ARG A 151 -10.44 -1.60 7.87
C ARG A 151 -9.70 -2.20 6.67
N ARG A 152 -8.54 -2.83 6.86
CA ARG A 152 -7.80 -3.53 5.79
C ARG A 152 -8.49 -4.83 5.41
N THR A 153 -8.90 -5.62 6.40
CA THR A 153 -9.64 -6.86 6.17
C THR A 153 -10.96 -6.58 5.46
N LEU A 154 -11.69 -5.55 5.88
CA LEU A 154 -12.93 -5.12 5.22
C LEU A 154 -12.70 -4.76 3.75
N ARG A 155 -11.63 -4.03 3.42
CA ARG A 155 -11.30 -3.71 2.03
C ARG A 155 -10.89 -4.93 1.22
N ALA A 156 -10.12 -5.84 1.80
CA ALA A 156 -9.75 -7.09 1.13
C ALA A 156 -11.00 -7.92 0.82
N GLN A 157 -11.95 -8.01 1.76
CA GLN A 157 -13.25 -8.65 1.55
C GLN A 157 -14.06 -7.96 0.45
N ILE A 158 -14.18 -6.62 0.47
CA ILE A 158 -14.85 -5.82 -0.58
C ILE A 158 -14.23 -6.06 -1.96
N ALA A 159 -12.90 -5.97 -2.07
CA ALA A 159 -12.18 -6.17 -3.32
C ALA A 159 -12.34 -7.60 -3.83
N ARG A 160 -12.40 -8.58 -2.92
CA ARG A 160 -12.63 -9.97 -3.29
C ARG A 160 -14.07 -10.23 -3.73
N LEU A 161 -15.06 -9.67 -3.05
CA LEU A 161 -16.47 -9.72 -3.47
C LEU A 161 -16.69 -9.11 -4.86
N GLY A 162 -16.02 -7.99 -5.16
CA GLY A 162 -16.03 -7.41 -6.50
C GLY A 162 -15.48 -8.35 -7.57
N LYS A 163 -14.38 -9.09 -7.28
CA LYS A 163 -13.84 -10.11 -8.19
C LYS A 163 -14.77 -11.31 -8.36
N LEU A 164 -15.56 -11.63 -7.35
CA LEU A 164 -16.55 -12.72 -7.37
C LEU A 164 -17.88 -12.32 -8.03
N GLY A 165 -18.03 -11.06 -8.47
CA GLY A 165 -19.22 -10.57 -9.17
C GLY A 165 -20.37 -10.15 -8.25
N TYR A 166 -20.08 -9.89 -6.97
CA TYR A 166 -21.07 -9.33 -6.05
C TYR A 166 -21.17 -7.82 -6.23
N THR A 167 -22.39 -7.31 -6.11
CA THR A 167 -22.73 -5.88 -6.16
C THR A 167 -23.24 -5.43 -4.81
N LEU A 168 -22.82 -4.24 -4.36
CA LEU A 168 -23.26 -3.66 -3.10
C LEU A 168 -24.58 -2.91 -3.29
N ASP A 169 -25.61 -3.30 -2.55
CA ASP A 169 -26.80 -2.48 -2.36
C ASP A 169 -26.56 -1.46 -1.23
N PHE A 170 -26.47 -0.19 -1.60
CA PHE A 170 -26.23 0.91 -0.65
C PHE A 170 -27.37 1.12 0.36
N LYS A 171 -28.58 0.65 0.06
CA LYS A 171 -29.74 0.82 0.96
C LYS A 171 -29.71 -0.19 2.10
N THR A 172 -29.31 -1.42 1.81
CA THR A 172 -29.28 -2.53 2.78
C THR A 172 -27.88 -2.81 3.31
N GLN A 173 -26.85 -2.21 2.70
CA GLN A 173 -25.43 -2.50 2.93
C GLN A 173 -25.12 -4.00 2.76
N GLU A 174 -25.81 -4.64 1.82
CA GLU A 174 -25.71 -6.06 1.53
C GLU A 174 -25.09 -6.26 0.15
N TRP A 175 -24.20 -7.24 0.05
CA TRP A 175 -23.57 -7.63 -1.21
C TRP A 175 -24.35 -8.80 -1.79
N SER A 176 -24.94 -8.62 -2.97
CA SER A 176 -25.69 -9.67 -3.67
C SER A 176 -24.94 -10.14 -4.91
N ARG A 177 -24.95 -11.45 -5.19
CA ARG A 177 -24.39 -11.98 -6.43
C ARG A 177 -25.28 -11.55 -7.59
N GLN A 178 -24.75 -10.73 -8.50
CA GLN A 178 -25.50 -10.39 -9.71
C GLN A 178 -25.51 -11.64 -10.58
N ALA A 179 -26.61 -12.41 -10.54
CA ALA A 179 -26.82 -13.49 -11.49
C ALA A 179 -26.77 -12.88 -12.89
N GLU A 180 -25.80 -13.30 -13.69
CA GLU A 180 -25.69 -12.96 -15.11
C GLU A 180 -27.06 -13.29 -15.73
N LEU A 181 -27.77 -12.26 -16.16
CA LEU A 181 -29.05 -12.37 -16.84
C LEU A 181 -28.78 -13.18 -18.11
N GLN A 182 -29.09 -14.49 -18.11
CA GLN A 182 -28.99 -15.33 -19.29
C GLN A 182 -29.81 -14.67 -20.42
N PRO A 183 -29.22 -14.30 -21.56
CA PRO A 183 -30.02 -13.99 -22.73
C PRO A 183 -30.65 -15.30 -23.22
N ALA A 184 -31.97 -15.28 -23.38
CA ALA A 184 -32.80 -16.36 -23.89
C ALA A 184 -32.48 -16.73 -25.34
#